data_AF-Q4H1M0-F1
#
_entry.id   AF-Q4H1M0-F1
#
_cell.length_a   1.000
_cell.length_b   1.000
_cell.length_c   1.000
_cell.angle_alpha   90.00
_cell.angle_beta   90.00
_cell.angle_gamma   90.00
#
_symmetry.space_group_name_H-M   'P 1'
#
loop_
_entity.id
_entity.type
_entity.pdbx_description
1 polymer ?
#
loop_
_entity_poly.entity_id
_entity_poly.type
_entity_poly.pdbx_seq_one_letter_code
_entity_poly.pdbx_strand_id
1 'polypeptide(L)'
;INKFYVLDLQPENSLIRHAVTQGHRTFVVSWRNPDESMGQVTWDDYIEKGAIQAIQAVREITGQDKKGGQINTLGFCVGGTILGTALAVLAARGEQPAASVTFLTTLLRFKDTGILDIFIDENFVRFREMQMGQGGLLPGGDLGRPSASCGPTTWCGTTASTTT
;
A
#
# COMPACT_ATOMS: atom_id res chain seq x y z
N ILE A 1 -11.57 -0.85 0.98
CA ILE A 1 -10.12 -0.99 0.65
C ILE A 1 -9.99 -2.04 -0.45
N ASN A 2 -9.36 -1.69 -1.58
CA ASN A 2 -9.14 -2.62 -2.68
C ASN A 2 -8.14 -3.71 -2.23
N LYS A 3 -8.49 -4.98 -2.46
CA LYS A 3 -7.59 -6.11 -2.18
C LYS A 3 -6.54 -6.25 -3.28
N PHE A 4 -5.44 -6.91 -2.96
CA PHE A 4 -4.29 -7.08 -3.87
C PHE A 4 -4.67 -7.73 -5.22
N TYR A 5 -5.72 -8.56 -5.26
CA TYR A 5 -6.19 -9.21 -6.48
C TYR A 5 -6.71 -8.25 -7.56
N VAL A 6 -6.89 -6.96 -7.28
CA VAL A 6 -7.17 -5.97 -8.33
C VAL A 6 -6.05 -5.90 -9.38
N LEU A 7 -4.84 -6.33 -9.01
CA LEU A 7 -3.69 -6.47 -9.90
C LEU A 7 -3.58 -7.87 -10.54
N ASP A 8 -4.50 -8.79 -10.23
CA ASP A 8 -4.49 -10.19 -10.66
C ASP A 8 -5.92 -10.76 -10.74
N LEU A 9 -6.80 -10.10 -11.51
CA LEU A 9 -8.22 -10.46 -11.58
C LEU A 9 -8.48 -11.67 -12.48
N GLN A 10 -8.10 -11.57 -13.75
CA GLN A 10 -8.24 -12.60 -14.77
C GLN A 10 -6.91 -12.72 -15.54
N PRO A 11 -6.63 -13.89 -16.13
CA PRO A 11 -5.50 -14.10 -17.03
C PRO A 11 -5.19 -12.96 -18.00
N GLU A 12 -6.22 -12.37 -18.63
CA GLU A 12 -6.08 -11.40 -19.71
C GLU A 12 -5.79 -9.97 -19.21
N ASN A 13 -6.11 -9.66 -17.95
CA ASN A 13 -5.94 -8.33 -17.36
C ASN A 13 -5.11 -8.34 -16.07
N SER A 14 -4.44 -9.46 -15.78
CA SER A 14 -3.55 -9.59 -14.64
C SER A 14 -2.22 -8.91 -14.91
N LEU A 15 -1.96 -7.86 -14.14
CA LEU A 15 -0.65 -7.23 -14.11
C LEU A 15 0.40 -8.20 -13.57
N ILE A 16 0.09 -8.90 -12.49
CA ILE A 16 1.05 -9.80 -11.85
C ILE A 16 1.51 -10.89 -12.84
N ARG A 17 0.56 -11.49 -13.56
CA ARG A 17 0.85 -12.45 -14.62
C ARG A 17 1.69 -11.82 -15.74
N HIS A 18 1.34 -10.61 -16.17
CA HIS A 18 2.12 -9.91 -17.19
C HIS A 18 3.57 -9.71 -16.74
N ALA A 19 3.80 -9.18 -15.53
CA ALA A 19 5.14 -8.96 -14.99
C ALA A 19 5.96 -10.25 -14.91
N VAL A 20 5.36 -11.35 -14.44
CA VAL A 20 6.00 -12.66 -14.40
C VAL A 20 6.34 -13.17 -15.81
N THR A 21 5.44 -12.99 -16.77
CA THR A 21 5.65 -13.41 -18.17
C THR A 21 6.76 -12.60 -18.85
N GLN A 22 6.97 -11.35 -18.45
CA GLN A 22 8.10 -10.53 -18.89
C GLN A 22 9.43 -10.89 -18.19
N GLY A 23 9.46 -11.90 -17.32
CA GLY A 23 10.67 -12.39 -16.66
C GLY A 23 10.95 -11.76 -15.29
N HIS A 24 10.04 -10.95 -14.73
CA HIS A 24 10.23 -10.39 -13.40
C HIS A 24 9.89 -11.40 -12.30
N ARG A 25 10.81 -11.56 -11.33
CA ARG A 25 10.54 -12.25 -10.06
C ARG A 25 9.62 -11.38 -9.20
N THR A 26 8.32 -11.59 -9.34
CA THR A 26 7.30 -10.73 -8.74
C THR A 26 6.89 -11.24 -7.36
N PHE A 27 6.93 -10.36 -6.36
CA PHE A 27 6.46 -10.61 -4.99
C PHE A 27 5.32 -9.64 -4.67
N VAL A 28 4.34 -10.10 -3.91
CA VAL A 28 3.11 -9.33 -3.61
C VAL A 28 2.82 -9.40 -2.13
N VAL A 29 2.56 -8.24 -1.51
CA VAL A 29 2.10 -8.18 -0.12
C VAL A 29 0.59 -8.40 -0.08
N SER A 30 0.18 -9.53 0.48
CA SER A 30 -1.23 -9.82 0.76
C SER A 30 -1.57 -9.42 2.19
N TRP A 31 -2.18 -8.24 2.36
CA TRP A 31 -2.57 -7.72 3.66
C TRP A 31 -3.64 -8.59 4.35
N ARG A 32 -3.45 -8.85 5.64
CA ARG A 32 -4.44 -9.53 6.49
C ARG A 32 -5.70 -8.68 6.60
N ASN A 33 -6.88 -9.31 6.54
CA ASN A 33 -8.11 -8.65 6.93
C ASN A 33 -8.09 -8.50 8.46
N PRO A 34 -8.23 -7.28 9.01
CA PRO A 34 -8.17 -7.07 10.45
C PRO A 34 -9.25 -7.88 11.19
N ASP A 35 -8.85 -8.48 12.30
CA ASP A 35 -9.74 -9.07 13.29
C ASP A 35 -9.45 -8.45 14.67
N GLU A 36 -10.19 -8.86 15.70
CA GLU A 36 -10.10 -8.26 17.04
C GLU A 36 -8.67 -8.25 17.60
N SER A 37 -7.81 -9.21 17.21
CA SER A 37 -6.40 -9.25 17.62
C SER A 37 -5.57 -8.09 17.07
N MET A 38 -6.07 -7.40 16.04
CA MET A 38 -5.42 -6.27 15.39
C MET A 38 -5.94 -4.91 15.87
N GLY A 39 -6.79 -4.86 16.91
CA GLY A 39 -7.41 -3.62 17.39
C GLY A 39 -6.44 -2.56 17.90
N GLN A 40 -5.16 -2.89 18.13
CA GLN A 40 -4.10 -1.98 18.56
C GLN A 40 -3.03 -1.74 17.49
N VAL A 41 -3.23 -2.26 16.27
CA VAL A 41 -2.27 -2.10 15.18
C VAL A 41 -2.30 -0.65 14.70
N THR A 42 -1.13 -0.03 14.69
CA THR A 42 -0.94 1.38 14.31
C THR A 42 -0.40 1.50 12.89
N TRP A 43 -0.34 2.74 12.38
CA TRP A 43 0.33 3.02 11.11
C TRP A 43 1.80 2.55 11.11
N ASP A 44 2.52 2.80 12.21
CA ASP A 44 3.93 2.41 12.35
C ASP A 44 4.10 0.89 12.27
N ASP A 45 3.15 0.11 12.79
CA ASP A 45 3.15 -1.36 12.63
C ASP A 45 3.01 -1.77 11.15
N TYR A 46 2.16 -1.10 10.36
CA TYR A 46 2.06 -1.36 8.92
C TYR A 46 3.35 -1.00 8.17
N ILE A 47 4.06 0.04 8.62
CA ILE A 47 5.35 0.42 8.04
C ILE A 47 6.44 -0.59 8.40
N GLU A 48 6.66 -0.86 9.68
CA GLU A 48 7.76 -1.73 10.15
C GLU A 48 7.50 -3.20 9.83
N LYS A 49 6.37 -3.74 10.30
CA LYS A 49 6.04 -5.17 10.22
C LYS A 49 5.36 -5.55 8.91
N GLY A 50 4.91 -4.56 8.14
CA GLY A 50 4.33 -4.76 6.83
C GLY A 50 5.33 -4.49 5.72
N ALA A 51 5.50 -3.22 5.38
CA ALA A 51 6.25 -2.81 4.19
C ALA A 51 7.76 -3.04 4.31
N ILE A 52 8.38 -2.60 5.40
CA ILE A 52 9.83 -2.74 5.60
C ILE A 52 10.20 -4.22 5.71
N GLN A 53 9.46 -5.00 6.52
CA GLN A 53 9.67 -6.44 6.64
C GLN A 53 9.50 -7.17 5.30
N ALA A 54 8.52 -6.79 4.47
CA ALA A 54 8.36 -7.36 3.14
C ALA A 54 9.55 -7.05 2.21
N ILE A 55 10.04 -5.80 2.22
CA ILE A 55 11.23 -5.41 1.46
C ILE A 55 12.44 -6.24 1.88
N GLN A 56 12.66 -6.40 3.18
CA GLN A 56 13.77 -7.20 3.73
C GLN A 56 13.65 -8.67 3.31
N ALA A 57 12.48 -9.29 3.51
CA ALA A 57 12.24 -10.68 3.13
C ALA A 57 12.49 -10.92 1.63
N VAL A 58 12.04 -10.02 0.75
CA VAL A 58 12.30 -10.14 -0.69
C VAL A 58 13.80 -10.03 -0.99
N ARG A 59 14.52 -9.11 -0.34
CA ARG A 59 15.97 -8.98 -0.51
C ARG A 59 16.71 -10.25 -0.06
N GLU A 60 16.31 -10.84 1.05
CA GLU A 60 16.87 -12.11 1.54
C GLU A 60 16.59 -13.28 0.58
N ILE A 61 15.34 -13.45 0.14
CA ILE A 61 14.93 -14.51 -0.79
C ILE A 61 15.65 -14.38 -2.14
N THR A 62 15.92 -13.16 -2.58
CA THR A 62 16.62 -12.88 -3.84
C THR A 62 18.15 -12.86 -3.70
N GLY A 63 18.66 -12.84 -2.46
CA GLY A 63 20.07 -12.68 -2.13
C GLY A 63 20.62 -11.28 -2.42
N GLN A 64 19.76 -10.28 -2.58
CA GLN A 64 20.15 -8.89 -2.84
C GLN A 64 20.73 -8.22 -1.59
N ASP A 65 20.29 -8.64 -0.40
CA ASP A 65 20.91 -8.25 0.87
C ASP A 65 22.42 -8.57 0.91
N LYS A 66 22.80 -9.79 0.50
CA LYS A 66 24.20 -10.27 0.51
C LYS A 66 25.06 -9.63 -0.57
N LYS A 67 24.44 -9.18 -1.65
CA LYS A 67 25.13 -8.58 -2.81
C LYS A 67 25.23 -7.05 -2.71
N GLY A 68 24.71 -6.46 -1.63
CA GLY A 68 24.54 -5.00 -1.54
C GLY A 68 23.59 -4.43 -2.60
N GLY A 69 22.76 -5.30 -3.18
CA GLY A 69 21.85 -4.95 -4.25
C GLY A 69 20.49 -4.49 -3.74
N GLN A 70 19.72 -3.99 -4.69
CA GLN A 70 18.45 -3.34 -4.49
C GLN A 70 17.33 -4.10 -5.20
N ILE A 71 16.09 -3.77 -4.87
CA ILE A 71 14.89 -4.31 -5.52
C ILE A 71 14.04 -3.20 -6.11
N ASN A 72 13.14 -3.57 -7.00
CA ASN A 72 12.20 -2.65 -7.59
C ASN A 72 10.87 -2.74 -6.87
N THR A 73 10.24 -1.59 -6.61
CA THR A 73 9.09 -1.50 -5.71
C THR A 73 7.89 -0.86 -6.36
N LEU A 74 6.70 -1.38 -6.02
CA LEU A 74 5.41 -0.98 -6.55
C LEU A 74 4.49 -0.54 -5.42
N GLY A 75 3.96 0.67 -5.52
CA GLY A 75 2.94 1.18 -4.59
C GLY A 75 1.64 1.52 -5.30
N PHE A 76 0.54 0.87 -4.92
CA PHE A 76 -0.80 1.13 -5.48
C PHE A 76 -1.76 1.68 -4.43
N CYS A 77 -2.42 2.81 -4.74
CA CYS A 77 -3.38 3.48 -3.85
C CYS A 77 -2.76 3.75 -2.46
N VAL A 78 -3.45 3.43 -1.37
CA VAL A 78 -2.92 3.55 0.00
C VAL A 78 -1.63 2.73 0.23
N GLY A 79 -1.47 1.62 -0.50
CA GLY A 79 -0.24 0.83 -0.47
C GLY A 79 0.98 1.60 -0.97
N GLY A 80 0.77 2.58 -1.86
CA GLY A 80 1.83 3.49 -2.28
C GLY A 80 2.17 4.53 -1.22
N THR A 81 1.19 5.02 -0.45
CA THR A 81 1.45 5.92 0.69
C THR A 81 2.25 5.19 1.78
N ILE A 82 1.89 3.94 2.05
CA ILE A 82 2.64 3.04 2.95
C ILE A 82 4.07 2.84 2.43
N LEU A 83 4.24 2.47 1.15
CA LEU A 83 5.56 2.26 0.56
C LEU A 83 6.42 3.52 0.59
N GLY A 84 5.86 4.69 0.23
CA GLY A 84 6.58 5.96 0.25
C GLY A 84 7.05 6.32 1.66
N THR A 85 6.21 6.08 2.67
CA THR A 85 6.58 6.30 4.08
C THR A 85 7.68 5.34 4.53
N ALA A 86 7.56 4.05 4.20
CA ALA A 86 8.55 3.04 4.54
C ALA A 86 9.93 3.35 3.94
N LEU A 87 9.99 3.75 2.67
CA LEU A 87 11.24 4.12 2.02
C LEU A 87 11.85 5.40 2.60
N ALA A 88 11.02 6.37 3.03
CA ALA A 88 11.50 7.56 3.72
C ALA A 88 12.10 7.22 5.10
N VAL A 89 11.45 6.33 5.86
CA VAL A 89 11.97 5.81 7.14
C VAL A 89 13.31 5.10 6.94
N LEU A 90 13.40 4.22 5.94
CA LEU A 90 14.64 3.52 5.61
C LEU A 90 15.75 4.49 5.18
N ALA A 91 15.44 5.49 4.36
CA ALA A 91 16.41 6.52 3.97
C ALA A 91 16.92 7.31 5.17
N ALA A 92 16.06 7.65 6.13
CA ALA A 92 16.46 8.30 7.38
C ALA A 92 17.35 7.40 8.26
N ARG A 93 17.23 6.08 8.13
CA ARG A 93 18.12 5.07 8.76
C ARG A 93 19.42 4.83 7.98
N GLY A 94 19.60 5.49 6.83
CA GLY A 94 20.76 5.29 5.95
C GLY A 94 20.65 4.07 5.03
N GLU A 95 19.47 3.47 4.90
CA GLU A 95 19.21 2.31 4.06
C GLU A 95 18.55 2.73 2.74
N GLN A 96 19.02 2.17 1.61
CA GLN A 96 18.43 2.41 0.28
C GLN A 96 18.14 1.10 -0.45
N PRO A 97 17.14 0.31 0.00
CA PRO A 97 16.89 -1.00 -0.57
C PRO A 97 16.20 -0.99 -1.94
N ALA A 98 15.67 0.16 -2.38
CA ALA A 98 14.92 0.27 -3.63
C ALA A 98 15.77 0.88 -4.76
N ALA A 99 15.91 0.17 -5.88
CA ALA A 99 16.56 0.67 -7.10
C ALA A 99 15.62 1.61 -7.85
N SER A 100 14.31 1.30 -7.82
CA SER A 100 13.28 2.22 -8.27
C SER A 100 11.97 2.02 -7.50
N VAL A 101 11.10 3.01 -7.67
CA VAL A 101 9.75 3.05 -7.09
C VAL A 101 8.79 3.52 -8.18
N THR A 102 7.67 2.83 -8.38
CA THR A 102 6.54 3.41 -9.15
C THR A 102 5.26 3.45 -8.33
N PHE A 103 4.56 4.58 -8.45
CA PHE A 103 3.38 4.93 -7.66
C PHE A 103 2.15 5.10 -8.53
N LEU A 104 1.10 4.39 -8.15
CA LEU A 104 0.03 4.02 -9.07
C LEU A 104 -1.28 4.45 -8.48
N THR A 105 -1.77 5.57 -9.01
CA THR A 105 -2.93 6.26 -8.43
C THR A 105 -2.78 6.41 -6.92
N THR A 106 -1.59 6.81 -6.50
CA THR A 106 -1.17 6.95 -5.10
C THR A 106 -1.11 8.42 -4.77
N LEU A 107 -1.72 8.80 -3.64
CA LEU A 107 -1.55 10.13 -3.06
C LEU A 107 -0.37 10.12 -2.08
N LEU A 108 0.61 10.98 -2.34
CA LEU A 108 1.71 11.29 -1.41
C LEU A 108 1.58 12.69 -0.79
N ARG A 109 0.74 13.54 -1.39
CA ARG A 109 0.39 14.86 -0.91
C ARG A 109 -1.13 14.92 -0.79
N PHE A 110 -1.62 15.13 0.42
CA PHE A 110 -3.06 15.13 0.75
C PHE A 110 -3.63 16.55 0.94
N LYS A 111 -2.98 17.58 0.38
CA LYS A 111 -3.42 18.98 0.56
C LYS A 111 -4.72 19.28 -0.19
N ASP A 112 -4.88 18.71 -1.38
CA ASP A 112 -6.02 18.94 -2.26
C ASP A 112 -6.54 17.56 -2.71
N THR A 113 -7.39 16.92 -1.90
CA THR A 113 -7.82 15.52 -2.16
C THR A 113 -9.04 15.44 -3.09
N GLY A 114 -9.55 16.60 -3.52
CA GLY A 114 -10.64 16.71 -4.47
C GLY A 114 -11.96 16.38 -3.80
N ILE A 115 -12.77 15.52 -4.43
CA ILE A 115 -14.12 15.20 -3.91
C ILE A 115 -14.09 14.47 -2.55
N LEU A 116 -12.94 13.88 -2.18
CA LEU A 116 -12.76 13.20 -0.90
C LEU A 116 -12.87 14.17 0.29
N ASP A 117 -12.49 15.44 0.14
CA ASP A 117 -12.60 16.45 1.20
C ASP A 117 -14.06 16.69 1.62
N ILE A 118 -15.03 16.43 0.73
CA ILE A 118 -16.46 16.59 1.01
C ILE A 118 -17.00 15.47 1.92
N PHE A 119 -16.31 14.32 1.97
CA PHE A 119 -16.73 13.14 2.72
C PHE A 119 -15.98 12.96 4.06
N ILE A 120 -15.01 13.83 4.37
CA ILE A 120 -14.24 13.80 5.62
C ILE A 120 -14.70 14.96 6.50
N ASP A 121 -15.36 14.63 7.61
CA ASP A 121 -15.76 15.58 8.66
C ASP A 121 -14.77 15.50 9.83
N GLU A 122 -14.11 16.60 10.18
CA GLU A 122 -13.19 16.67 11.33
C GLU A 122 -13.85 16.24 12.65
N ASN A 123 -15.15 16.49 12.82
CA ASN A 123 -15.88 16.04 14.01
C ASN A 123 -16.02 14.52 14.04
N PHE A 124 -16.17 13.88 12.87
CA PHE A 124 -16.19 12.43 12.77
C PHE A 124 -14.80 11.83 13.05
N VAL A 125 -13.73 12.47 12.57
CA VAL A 125 -12.36 12.06 12.87
C VAL A 125 -12.10 12.14 14.39
N ARG A 126 -12.40 13.27 15.04
CA ARG A 126 -12.25 13.42 16.50
C ARG A 126 -13.06 12.41 17.29
N PHE A 127 -14.30 12.15 16.86
CA PHE A 127 -15.14 11.13 17.48
C PHE A 127 -14.50 9.75 17.38
N ARG A 128 -13.91 9.41 16.23
CA ARG A 128 -13.18 8.15 16.04
C ARG A 128 -11.88 8.10 16.82
N GLU A 129 -11.13 9.19 16.94
CA GLU A 129 -9.95 9.26 17.81
C GLU A 129 -10.34 8.98 19.28
N MET A 130 -11.46 9.50 19.76
CA MET A 130 -11.97 9.20 21.10
C MET A 130 -12.41 7.73 21.26
N GLN A 131 -13.02 7.13 20.22
CA GLN A 131 -13.42 5.72 20.25
C GLN A 131 -12.23 4.75 20.12
N MET A 132 -11.26 5.08 19.27
CA MET A 132 -10.11 4.24 18.95
C MET A 132 -8.91 4.50 19.85
N GLY A 133 -8.93 5.54 20.70
CA GLY A 133 -7.88 5.81 21.68
C GLY A 133 -7.69 4.71 22.73
N GLN A 134 -8.65 3.77 22.85
CA GLN A 134 -8.52 2.54 23.64
C GLN A 134 -8.34 1.27 22.76
N GLY A 135 -8.13 1.46 21.45
CA GLY A 135 -8.11 0.43 20.41
C GLY A 135 -9.50 0.03 19.91
N GLY A 136 -9.54 -0.76 18.84
CA GLY A 136 -10.77 -1.25 18.22
C GLY A 136 -10.63 -1.46 16.71
N LEU A 137 -11.71 -1.97 16.09
CA LEU A 137 -11.77 -2.18 14.65
C LEU A 137 -12.75 -1.21 13.98
N LEU A 138 -12.35 -0.66 12.84
CA LEU A 138 -13.26 0.05 11.94
C LEU A 138 -14.04 -0.97 11.09
N PRO A 139 -15.37 -0.98 11.14
CA PRO A 139 -16.18 -1.84 10.28
C PRO A 139 -15.89 -1.59 8.79
N GLY A 140 -15.80 -2.66 7.99
CA GLY A 140 -15.54 -2.54 6.56
C GLY A 140 -16.59 -1.72 5.78
N GLY A 141 -17.82 -1.64 6.30
CA GLY A 141 -18.89 -0.78 5.75
C GLY A 141 -18.63 0.71 5.93
N ASP A 142 -17.91 1.11 6.99
CA ASP A 142 -17.53 2.51 7.23
C ASP A 142 -16.35 2.90 6.34
N LEU A 143 -15.42 1.97 6.09
CA LEU A 143 -14.31 2.14 5.13
C LEU A 143 -14.77 2.10 3.66
N GLY A 144 -15.97 1.58 3.41
CA GLY A 144 -16.60 1.48 2.09
C GLY A 144 -17.48 2.68 1.73
N ARG A 145 -17.76 3.60 2.67
CA ARG A 145 -18.57 4.80 2.42
C ARG A 145 -17.72 6.01 2.04
N PRO A 146 -17.20 6.02 0.80
CA PRO A 146 -17.32 7.19 -0.06
C PRO A 146 -18.19 6.89 -1.30
N SER A 147 -19.00 5.84 -1.26
CA SER A 147 -19.52 5.19 -2.46
C SER A 147 -20.99 5.53 -2.77
N ALA A 148 -21.21 6.37 -3.79
CA ALA A 148 -22.25 6.18 -4.83
C ALA A 148 -22.35 7.32 -5.89
N SER A 149 -21.27 8.05 -6.25
CA SER A 149 -21.40 9.03 -7.36
C SER A 149 -20.19 9.24 -8.27
N CYS A 150 -19.12 8.44 -8.18
CA CYS A 150 -18.06 8.50 -9.21
C CYS A 150 -18.56 7.82 -10.49
N GLY A 151 -18.82 8.62 -11.53
CA GLY A 151 -19.27 8.17 -12.85
C GLY A 151 -18.27 7.28 -13.61
N PRO A 152 -18.69 6.73 -14.77
CA PRO A 152 -18.11 5.54 -15.41
C PRO A 152 -16.69 5.67 -16.00
N THR A 153 -16.03 6.83 -15.86
CA THR A 153 -14.80 7.17 -16.60
C THR A 153 -13.55 7.33 -15.75
N THR A 154 -13.61 7.19 -14.43
CA THR A 154 -12.42 7.40 -13.57
C THR A 154 -11.77 6.06 -13.22
N TRP A 155 -10.95 5.56 -14.13
CA TRP A 155 -10.09 4.39 -13.94
C TRP A 155 -8.96 4.73 -12.96
N CYS A 156 -9.04 4.23 -11.72
CA CYS A 156 -8.00 4.39 -10.71
C CYS A 156 -7.10 3.14 -10.63
N GLY A 157 -6.02 3.09 -11.41
CA GLY A 157 -4.88 2.20 -11.11
C GLY A 157 -3.90 1.96 -12.24
N THR A 158 -2.60 1.98 -11.92
CA THR A 158 -1.48 1.64 -12.84
C THR A 158 -0.44 0.76 -12.11
N THR A 159 0.82 0.69 -12.53
CA THR A 159 1.82 -0.41 -12.52
C THR A 159 3.30 -0.02 -12.19
N ALA A 160 4.10 -0.82 -11.45
CA ALA A 160 5.57 -0.60 -11.23
C ALA A 160 6.42 -1.86 -11.46
N SER A 161 7.53 -1.73 -12.16
CA SER A 161 8.57 -2.76 -12.35
C SER A 161 9.94 -2.10 -12.33
N THR A 162 11.02 -2.88 -12.26
CA THR A 162 12.31 -2.53 -12.89
C THR A 162 13.27 -3.72 -12.94
N THR A 163 14.43 -3.47 -13.54
CA THR A 163 15.28 -4.35 -14.33
C THR A 163 16.66 -4.49 -13.69
N THR A 164 17.20 -5.70 -13.59
CA THR A 164 18.55 -6.12 -14.02
C THR A 164 18.69 -7.63 -13.85
#